data_AF-A0A838FPC1-F1
#
_entry.id   AF-A0A838FPC1-F1
#
_cell.length_a   1.000
_cell.length_b   1.000
_cell.length_c   1.000
_cell.angle_alpha   90.00
_cell.angle_beta   90.00
_cell.angle_gamma   90.00
#
_symmetry.space_group_name_H-M   'P 1'
#
loop_
_entity.id
_entity.type
_entity.pdbx_description
1 polymer ?
#
loop_
_entity_poly.entity_id
_entity_poly.type
_entity_poly.pdbx_seq_one_letter_code
_entity_poly.pdbx_strand_id
1 'polypeptide(L)'
;MKILSFFVALALAWFGYRHLTGPIAHAPGALVAAEPQQLEVAEALPLIEHGDFRLKPLARFALTARVLHRRNYSFDRGAKLSPTDLALGWGSMSDSQVLEQLKISQSNRFYWYRFQLPPPIPQEEIARQSTNVHIIPADRAIARQCAPYEQAS
;
A
#
# COMPACT_ATOMS: atom_id res chain seq x y z
N MET A 1 15.19 38.85 12.47
CA MET A 1 16.04 37.95 11.66
C MET A 1 15.93 36.48 12.06
N LYS A 2 16.02 36.09 13.34
CA LYS A 2 15.96 34.67 13.78
C LYS A 2 14.67 33.92 13.41
N ILE A 3 13.50 34.57 13.50
CA ILE A 3 12.20 33.97 13.17
C ILE A 3 12.09 33.67 11.66
N LEU A 4 12.57 34.57 10.81
CA LEU A 4 12.58 34.37 9.35
C LEU A 4 13.48 33.21 8.95
N SER A 5 14.68 33.10 9.56
CA SER A 5 15.59 31.98 9.33
C SER A 5 15.00 30.62 9.73
N PHE A 6 14.19 30.57 10.79
CA PHE A 6 13.51 29.35 11.23
C PHE A 6 12.45 28.87 10.22
N PHE A 7 11.61 29.77 9.70
CA PHE A 7 10.62 29.40 8.68
C PHE A 7 11.26 29.00 7.35
N VAL A 8 12.37 29.65 6.96
CA VAL A 8 13.14 29.24 5.77
C VAL A 8 13.73 27.84 5.95
N ALA A 9 14.28 27.52 7.13
CA ALA A 9 14.81 26.19 7.41
C ALA A 9 13.70 25.11 7.39
N LEU A 10 12.52 25.41 7.94
CA LEU A 10 11.35 24.52 7.87
C LEU A 10 10.87 24.29 6.43
N ALA A 11 10.81 25.35 5.62
CA ALA A 11 10.41 25.25 4.21
C ALA A 11 11.42 24.43 3.40
N LEU A 12 12.72 24.63 3.62
CA LEU A 12 13.78 23.85 2.96
C LEU A 12 13.78 22.38 3.40
N ALA A 13 13.56 22.10 4.69
CA ALA A 13 13.43 20.74 5.19
C ALA A 13 12.20 20.03 4.60
N TRP A 14 11.07 20.73 4.53
CA TRP A 14 9.86 20.22 3.89
C TRP A 14 10.07 19.94 2.39
N PHE A 15 10.67 20.89 1.67
CA PHE A 15 10.96 20.74 0.24
C PHE A 15 11.95 19.61 -0.04
N GLY A 16 13.04 19.54 0.74
CA GLY A 16 14.02 18.46 0.66
C GLY A 16 13.40 17.09 0.95
N TYR A 17 12.55 17.00 1.99
CA TYR A 17 11.81 15.77 2.29
C TYR A 17 10.95 15.34 1.10
N ARG A 18 10.15 16.24 0.51
CA ARG A 18 9.31 15.94 -0.64
C ARG A 18 10.07 15.49 -1.88
N HIS A 19 11.25 16.06 -2.13
CA HIS A 19 12.07 15.67 -3.28
C HIS A 19 12.76 14.32 -3.10
N LEU A 20 13.17 13.99 -1.87
CA LEU A 20 13.83 12.72 -1.56
C LEU A 20 12.84 11.55 -1.42
N THR A 21 11.56 11.82 -1.13
CA THR A 21 10.49 10.81 -1.02
C THR A 21 9.52 10.80 -2.20
N GLY A 22 9.95 11.36 -3.35
CA GLY A 22 9.14 11.39 -4.56
C GLY A 22 8.80 9.98 -5.10
N PRO A 23 7.70 9.83 -5.85
CA PRO A 23 7.32 8.54 -6.44
C PRO A 23 8.44 7.97 -7.32
N ILE A 24 8.65 6.66 -7.23
CA ILE A 24 9.52 5.96 -8.17
C ILE A 24 8.80 5.94 -9.52
N ALA A 25 9.37 6.61 -10.52
CA ALA A 25 8.83 6.60 -11.87
C ALA A 25 8.98 5.20 -12.48
N HIS A 26 7.87 4.64 -12.93
CA HIS A 26 7.86 3.40 -13.69
C HIS A 26 7.51 3.70 -15.15
N ALA A 27 8.18 3.02 -16.08
CA ALA A 27 7.87 3.14 -17.50
C ALA A 27 6.37 2.86 -17.77
N PRO A 28 5.78 3.49 -18.79
CA PRO A 28 4.40 3.22 -19.18
C PRO A 28 4.13 1.75 -19.51
N GLY A 29 2.91 1.27 -19.22
CA GLY A 29 2.49 -0.11 -19.48
C GLY A 29 2.25 -0.92 -18.20
N ALA A 30 1.37 -1.92 -18.29
CA ALA A 30 1.10 -2.85 -17.20
C ALA A 30 2.37 -3.60 -16.78
N LEU A 31 2.80 -3.38 -15.54
CA LEU A 31 4.02 -3.97 -14.98
C LEU A 31 3.80 -5.41 -14.51
N VAL A 32 2.56 -5.79 -14.17
CA VAL A 32 2.25 -7.07 -13.55
C VAL A 32 1.00 -7.69 -14.16
N ALA A 33 1.18 -8.68 -15.02
CA ALA A 33 0.06 -9.37 -15.68
C ALA A 33 -0.54 -10.54 -14.86
N ALA A 34 0.18 -11.04 -13.86
CA ALA A 34 -0.24 -12.22 -13.10
C ALA A 34 -1.36 -11.88 -12.10
N GLU A 35 -2.42 -12.68 -12.12
CA GLU A 35 -3.50 -12.63 -11.12
C GLU A 35 -3.03 -13.16 -9.74
N PRO A 36 -3.57 -12.64 -8.62
CA PRO A 36 -3.34 -13.20 -7.29
C PRO A 36 -3.78 -14.66 -7.24
N GLN A 37 -2.99 -15.48 -6.55
CA GLN A 37 -3.33 -16.87 -6.28
C GLN A 37 -3.74 -17.02 -4.82
N GLN A 38 -4.93 -17.58 -4.61
CA GLN A 38 -5.39 -17.99 -3.30
C GLN A 38 -5.71 -19.48 -3.33
N LEU A 39 -4.95 -20.25 -2.58
CA LEU A 39 -5.12 -21.70 -2.45
C LEU A 39 -5.70 -21.98 -1.07
N GLU A 40 -6.86 -22.61 -1.04
CA GLU A 40 -7.40 -23.17 0.20
C GLU A 40 -6.43 -24.23 0.74
N VAL A 41 -6.28 -24.27 2.06
CA VAL A 41 -5.46 -25.32 2.67
C VAL A 41 -6.37 -26.52 2.94
N ALA A 42 -6.08 -27.65 2.27
CA ALA A 42 -6.85 -28.87 2.42
C ALA A 42 -6.78 -29.47 3.83
N GLU A 43 -5.68 -29.22 4.56
CA GLU A 43 -5.48 -29.63 5.94
C GLU A 43 -5.41 -28.41 6.86
N ALA A 44 -5.91 -28.55 8.09
CA ALA A 44 -5.85 -27.48 9.08
C ALA A 44 -4.39 -27.13 9.40
N LEU A 45 -3.95 -25.94 8.97
CA LEU A 45 -2.64 -25.42 9.39
C LEU A 45 -2.61 -25.19 10.90
N PRO A 46 -1.44 -25.38 11.54
CA PRO A 46 -1.29 -25.06 12.94
C PRO A 46 -1.62 -23.59 13.21
N LEU A 47 -2.16 -23.32 14.40
CA LEU A 47 -2.31 -21.95 14.88
C LEU A 47 -0.94 -21.27 14.95
N ILE A 48 -0.91 -20.00 14.59
CA ILE A 48 0.30 -19.18 14.67
C ILE A 48 0.18 -18.29 15.91
N GLU A 49 1.10 -18.47 16.85
CA GLU A 49 1.26 -17.57 18.00
C GLU A 49 1.98 -16.29 17.53
N HIS A 50 1.35 -15.14 17.72
CA HIS A 50 1.87 -13.84 17.30
C HIS A 50 1.66 -12.80 18.40
N GLY A 51 2.63 -12.68 19.32
CA GLY A 51 2.49 -11.83 20.49
C GLY A 51 1.31 -12.28 21.36
N ASP A 52 0.34 -11.39 21.56
CA ASP A 52 -0.89 -11.69 22.32
C ASP A 52 -2.01 -12.30 21.47
N PHE A 53 -1.73 -12.61 20.20
CA PHE A 53 -2.71 -13.09 19.23
C PHE A 53 -2.46 -14.53 18.83
N ARG A 54 -3.55 -15.28 18.60
CA ARG A 54 -3.53 -16.61 17.98
C ARG A 54 -4.21 -16.52 16.63
N LEU A 55 -3.46 -16.75 15.57
CA LEU A 55 -3.93 -16.62 14.20
C LEU A 55 -4.28 -17.99 13.64
N LYS A 56 -5.47 -18.11 13.06
CA LYS A 56 -5.90 -19.28 12.30
C LYS A 56 -5.68 -19.02 10.81
N PRO A 57 -4.73 -19.72 10.16
CA PRO A 57 -4.55 -19.61 8.72
C PRO A 57 -5.78 -20.17 7.98
N LEU A 58 -6.21 -19.50 6.91
CA LEU A 58 -7.36 -19.91 6.09
C LEU A 58 -6.96 -20.31 4.67
N ALA A 59 -5.96 -19.65 4.11
CA ALA A 59 -5.50 -19.89 2.75
C ALA A 59 -4.02 -19.50 2.62
N ARG A 60 -3.38 -20.02 1.58
CA ARG A 60 -2.11 -19.49 1.08
C ARG A 60 -2.43 -18.44 0.03
N PHE A 61 -1.99 -17.22 0.25
CA PHE A 61 -2.16 -16.10 -0.67
C PHE A 61 -0.79 -15.69 -1.22
N ALA A 62 -0.68 -15.60 -2.54
CA ALA A 62 0.53 -15.17 -3.24
C ALA A 62 0.17 -14.17 -4.35
N LEU A 63 0.92 -13.09 -4.43
CA LEU A 63 0.68 -12.00 -5.37
C LEU A 63 1.99 -11.32 -5.73
N THR A 64 2.18 -11.05 -7.02
CA THR A 64 3.06 -9.96 -7.48
C THR A 64 2.16 -8.78 -7.78
N ALA A 65 2.49 -7.58 -7.29
CA ALA A 65 1.66 -6.40 -7.52
C ALA A 65 2.50 -5.12 -7.43
N ARG A 66 1.96 -4.06 -8.01
CA ARG A 66 2.39 -2.69 -7.76
C ARG A 66 1.77 -2.21 -6.46
N VAL A 67 2.58 -1.61 -5.59
CA VAL A 67 2.06 -0.86 -4.43
C VAL A 67 1.51 0.46 -4.94
N LEU A 68 0.21 0.69 -4.73
CA LEU A 68 -0.50 1.88 -5.19
C LEU A 68 -0.52 2.98 -4.13
N HIS A 69 -0.68 2.58 -2.88
CA HIS A 69 -0.66 3.46 -1.72
C HIS A 69 -0.32 2.62 -0.50
N ARG A 70 0.26 3.27 0.52
CA ARG A 70 0.56 2.64 1.80
C ARG A 70 0.10 3.52 2.94
N ARG A 71 -0.42 2.90 4.00
CA ARG A 71 -0.72 3.57 5.26
C ARG A 71 -0.18 2.80 6.44
N ASN A 72 0.51 3.49 7.35
CA ASN A 72 0.90 2.93 8.63
C ASN A 72 -0.08 3.36 9.72
N TYR A 73 -0.33 2.45 10.65
CA TYR A 73 -1.20 2.65 11.80
C TYR A 73 -0.38 2.38 13.07
N SER A 74 -0.38 3.33 14.00
CA SER A 74 0.30 3.20 15.30
C SER A 74 -0.64 3.33 16.49
N PHE A 75 -1.85 3.87 16.29
CA PHE A 75 -2.71 4.33 17.38
C PHE A 75 -4.07 3.65 17.45
N ASP A 76 -4.50 2.94 16.41
CA ASP A 76 -5.76 2.22 16.45
C ASP A 76 -5.61 0.84 17.11
N ARG A 77 -6.74 0.20 17.43
CA ARG A 77 -6.78 -1.10 18.10
C ARG A 77 -6.11 -2.22 17.31
N GLY A 78 -6.19 -2.17 15.98
CA GLY A 78 -5.62 -3.17 15.09
C GLY A 78 -4.12 -2.98 14.85
N ALA A 79 -3.56 -1.81 15.17
CA ALA A 79 -2.19 -1.43 14.83
C ALA A 79 -1.13 -2.37 15.43
N LYS A 80 -1.40 -2.94 16.60
CA LYS A 80 -0.51 -3.92 17.24
C LYS A 80 -0.35 -5.20 16.42
N LEU A 81 -1.40 -5.62 15.71
CA LEU A 81 -1.41 -6.83 14.90
C LEU A 81 -1.08 -6.55 13.43
N SER A 82 -1.71 -5.53 12.87
CA SER A 82 -1.51 -5.10 11.48
C SER A 82 -1.09 -3.62 11.45
N PRO A 83 0.22 -3.32 11.56
CA PRO A 83 0.72 -1.95 11.60
C PRO A 83 0.77 -1.27 10.22
N THR A 84 0.63 -2.03 9.13
CA THR A 84 0.75 -1.51 7.76
C THR A 84 -0.35 -2.07 6.87
N ASP A 85 -1.01 -1.18 6.13
CA ASP A 85 -1.94 -1.52 5.07
C ASP A 85 -1.35 -1.12 3.71
N LEU A 86 -1.59 -1.95 2.70
CA LEU A 86 -1.13 -1.74 1.33
C LEU A 86 -2.33 -1.80 0.37
N ALA A 87 -2.52 -0.73 -0.40
CA ALA A 87 -3.32 -0.80 -1.62
C ALA A 87 -2.43 -1.37 -2.72
N LEU A 88 -2.85 -2.46 -3.34
CA LEU A 88 -2.09 -3.24 -4.33
C LEU A 88 -2.86 -3.30 -5.64
N GLY A 89 -2.15 -3.24 -6.77
CA GLY A 89 -2.71 -3.35 -8.11
C GLY A 89 -1.90 -4.26 -9.03
N TRP A 90 -2.60 -4.99 -9.89
CA TRP A 90 -2.05 -5.80 -10.98
C TRP A 90 -2.84 -5.49 -12.26
N GLY A 91 -2.54 -6.14 -13.38
CA GLY A 91 -3.15 -5.84 -14.67
C GLY A 91 -3.05 -4.35 -15.02
N SER A 92 -4.17 -3.74 -15.41
CA SER A 92 -4.26 -2.31 -15.73
C SER A 92 -4.01 -1.42 -14.52
N MET A 93 -4.29 -1.89 -13.31
CA MET A 93 -3.95 -1.18 -12.07
C MET A 93 -2.46 -1.24 -11.70
N SER A 94 -1.62 -1.90 -12.50
CA SER A 94 -0.16 -1.77 -12.42
C SER A 94 0.43 -0.76 -13.41
N ASP A 95 -0.38 -0.27 -14.36
CA ASP A 95 0.05 0.65 -15.42
C ASP A 95 0.16 2.09 -14.93
N SER A 96 1.34 2.72 -15.14
CA SER A 96 1.55 4.12 -14.78
C SER A 96 0.57 5.08 -15.46
N GLN A 97 0.18 4.85 -16.72
CA GLN A 97 -0.72 5.75 -17.44
C GLN A 97 -2.13 5.78 -16.84
N VAL A 98 -2.57 4.64 -16.30
CA VAL A 98 -3.84 4.54 -15.58
C VAL A 98 -3.71 5.23 -14.22
N LEU A 99 -2.65 4.92 -13.48
CA LEU A 99 -2.46 5.43 -12.11
C LEU A 99 -2.22 6.93 -12.05
N GLU A 100 -1.58 7.54 -13.06
CA GLU A 100 -1.42 9.00 -13.17
C GLU A 100 -2.77 9.75 -13.24
N GLN A 101 -3.83 9.06 -13.65
CA GLN A 101 -5.19 9.59 -13.74
C GLN A 101 -6.05 9.26 -12.50
N LEU A 102 -5.51 8.49 -11.55
CA LEU A 102 -6.17 8.10 -10.30
C LEU A 102 -5.56 8.80 -9.10
N LYS A 103 -6.41 9.39 -8.26
CA LYS A 103 -6.03 9.79 -6.90
C LYS A 103 -6.38 8.69 -5.93
N ILE A 104 -5.38 8.00 -5.39
CA ILE A 104 -5.54 6.89 -4.45
C ILE A 104 -5.21 7.38 -3.03
N SER A 105 -5.95 6.93 -2.03
CA SER A 105 -5.68 7.28 -0.63
C SER A 105 -6.16 6.17 0.30
N GLN A 106 -5.61 6.12 1.51
CA GLN A 106 -6.07 5.18 2.54
C GLN A 106 -6.42 5.90 3.85
N SER A 107 -7.54 5.51 4.45
CA SER A 107 -8.00 5.98 5.76
C SER A 107 -8.95 4.96 6.39
N ASN A 108 -8.98 4.91 7.73
CA ASN A 108 -9.85 4.00 8.50
C ASN A 108 -9.79 2.52 8.04
N ARG A 109 -8.60 2.02 7.66
CA ARG A 109 -8.40 0.65 7.14
C ARG A 109 -9.08 0.39 5.79
N PHE A 110 -9.38 1.42 5.01
CA PHE A 110 -9.88 1.31 3.65
C PHE A 110 -9.00 2.10 2.69
N TYR A 111 -8.99 1.68 1.43
CA TYR A 111 -8.45 2.48 0.33
C TYR A 111 -9.59 3.08 -0.49
N TRP A 112 -9.31 4.21 -1.12
CA TRP A 112 -10.24 5.01 -1.90
C TRP A 112 -9.53 5.44 -3.18
N TYR A 113 -10.27 5.50 -4.29
CA TYR A 113 -9.79 6.07 -5.54
C TYR A 113 -10.77 7.12 -6.07
N ARG A 114 -10.24 8.11 -6.79
CA ARG A 114 -11.01 9.15 -7.48
C ARG A 114 -10.38 9.44 -8.84
N PHE A 115 -11.20 9.81 -9.82
CA PHE A 115 -10.78 10.21 -11.16
C PHE A 115 -11.64 11.37 -11.66
N GLN A 116 -11.17 12.05 -12.70
CA GLN A 116 -12.01 12.92 -13.52
C GLN A 116 -12.80 12.07 -14.52
N LEU A 117 -13.97 12.52 -14.96
CA LEU A 117 -14.70 11.84 -16.01
C LEU A 117 -14.13 12.19 -17.39
N PRO A 118 -14.00 11.22 -18.31
CA PRO A 118 -14.30 9.79 -18.14
C PRO A 118 -13.22 9.06 -17.32
N PRO A 119 -13.57 7.93 -16.64
CA PRO A 119 -12.57 7.15 -15.92
C PRO A 119 -11.49 6.61 -16.87
N PRO A 120 -10.24 6.45 -16.41
CA PRO A 120 -9.13 6.00 -17.26
C PRO A 120 -9.29 4.55 -17.76
N ILE A 121 -9.98 3.72 -16.99
CA ILE A 121 -10.40 2.35 -17.31
C ILE A 121 -11.79 2.10 -16.69
N PRO A 122 -12.56 1.08 -17.12
CA PRO A 122 -13.83 0.72 -16.49
C PRO A 122 -13.68 0.54 -14.97
N GLN A 123 -14.62 1.08 -14.19
CA GLN A 123 -14.55 1.00 -12.72
C GLN A 123 -14.56 -0.44 -12.19
N GLU A 124 -15.26 -1.34 -12.88
CA GLU A 124 -15.23 -2.77 -12.55
C GLU A 124 -13.83 -3.37 -12.70
N GLU A 125 -13.05 -2.91 -13.69
CA GLU A 125 -11.68 -3.34 -13.90
C GLU A 125 -10.77 -2.83 -12.77
N ILE A 126 -10.92 -1.56 -12.34
CA ILE A 126 -10.25 -1.03 -11.14
C ILE A 126 -10.53 -1.94 -9.94
N ALA A 127 -11.80 -2.29 -9.71
CA ALA A 127 -12.23 -3.09 -8.58
C ALA A 127 -11.75 -4.55 -8.65
N ARG A 128 -11.66 -5.15 -9.84
CA ARG A 128 -11.19 -6.53 -10.03
C ARG A 128 -9.68 -6.67 -9.97
N GLN A 129 -8.93 -5.62 -10.32
CA GLN A 129 -7.48 -5.66 -10.43
C GLN A 129 -6.75 -4.90 -9.32
N SER A 130 -7.43 -4.61 -8.22
CA SER A 130 -6.81 -4.01 -7.04
C SER A 130 -7.39 -4.54 -5.74
N THR A 131 -6.62 -4.43 -4.67
CA THR A 131 -7.05 -4.87 -3.33
C THR A 131 -6.37 -4.06 -2.23
N ASN A 132 -6.96 -4.07 -1.02
CA ASN A 132 -6.36 -3.52 0.18
C ASN A 132 -5.98 -4.67 1.12
N VAL A 133 -4.69 -4.82 1.42
CA VAL A 133 -4.18 -5.88 2.30
C VAL A 133 -3.73 -5.28 3.62
N HIS A 134 -4.19 -5.88 4.71
CA HIS A 134 -3.76 -5.60 6.08
C HIS A 134 -2.62 -6.55 6.45
N ILE A 135 -1.40 -6.03 6.52
CA ILE A 135 -0.20 -6.86 6.71
C ILE A 135 0.03 -7.12 8.20
N ILE A 136 0.06 -8.40 8.55
CA ILE A 136 0.60 -8.91 9.83
C ILE A 136 2.03 -9.39 9.54
N PRO A 137 3.07 -8.61 9.88
CA PRO A 137 4.45 -9.01 9.60
C PRO A 137 4.82 -10.23 10.43
N ALA A 138 5.56 -11.19 9.85
CA ALA A 138 6.02 -12.36 10.61
C ALA A 138 6.96 -11.97 11.76
N ASP A 139 7.79 -10.95 11.55
CA ASP A 139 8.76 -10.45 12.52
C ASP A 139 9.11 -8.97 12.27
N ARG A 140 10.04 -8.43 13.07
CA ARG A 140 10.52 -7.04 12.96
C ARG A 140 11.28 -6.76 11.66
N ALA A 141 11.95 -7.74 11.06
CA ALA A 141 12.67 -7.56 9.81
C ALA A 141 11.67 -7.41 8.65
N ILE A 142 10.65 -8.26 8.58
CA ILE A 142 9.55 -8.14 7.61
C ILE A 142 8.78 -6.83 7.82
N ALA A 143 8.51 -6.44 9.08
CA ALA A 143 7.87 -5.17 9.37
C ALA A 143 8.65 -3.98 8.78
N ARG A 144 9.99 -4.00 8.87
CA ARG A 144 10.86 -2.96 8.27
C ARG A 144 10.86 -2.98 6.75
N GLN A 145 10.69 -4.14 6.12
CA GLN A 145 10.58 -4.25 4.65
C GLN A 145 9.23 -3.74 4.14
N CYS A 146 8.17 -3.87 4.92
CA CYS A 146 6.89 -3.21 4.64
C CYS A 146 6.95 -1.69 4.94
N ALA A 147 7.87 -1.26 5.81
CA ALA A 147 8.00 0.11 6.28
C ALA A 147 8.58 1.21 5.34
N PRO A 148 9.27 0.97 4.20
CA PRO A 148 10.01 2.05 3.53
C PRO A 148 9.29 2.77 2.40
N TYR A 149 8.19 2.25 1.84
CA TYR A 149 7.55 2.88 0.67
C TYR A 149 6.39 3.79 1.07
N GLU A 150 6.66 5.03 1.47
CA GLU A 150 5.61 6.06 1.52
C GLU A 150 5.50 6.65 0.10
N GLN A 151 4.70 6.02 -0.76
CA GLN A 151 4.36 6.61 -2.06
C GLN A 151 3.22 7.61 -1.84
N ALA A 152 3.55 8.90 -1.86
CA ALA A 152 2.56 9.95 -1.95
C ALA A 152 2.05 10.01 -3.38
N SER A 153 0.80 9.58 -3.60
CA SER A 153 0.02 9.85 -4.81
C SER A 153 -0.67 11.22 -4.72
#